data_AF-A0AAV5VXR2-F1
#
_entry.id   AF-A0AAV5VXR2-F1
#
_cell.length_a   1.000
_cell.length_b   1.000
_cell.length_c   1.000
_cell.angle_alpha   90.00
_cell.angle_beta   90.00
_cell.angle_gamma   90.00
#
_symmetry.space_group_name_H-M   'P 1'
#
loop_
_entity.id
_entity.type
_entity.pdbx_description
1 polymer ?
#
loop_
_entity_poly.entity_id
_entity_poly.type
_entity_poly.pdbx_seq_one_letter_code
_entity_poly.pdbx_strand_id
1 'polypeptide(L)'
;ECMLADERGLLSKVTITVESSTCCKHIIFPSRVFSLSDSLILAPALLKFYESLLAMNGTTLSGYWRSLVDYAKESTRSTDDLISLSSLSRAWNLYILKMEIPPEKFGCQECGRYPPVLVFDGIQMGIRSSIANESSVPNGKYTFPVTPLPYLGKLPERRSMLSFLDGSGDRPNINWPIPIMDLLNEAIDTEGKVKTQYKHLLKMLFENSPLPLIHQAGTRGRRREIIDRLTSGRLNWKDEELEFQRQFPVIYGGIRPLIVNDQYPETIGKSLKFMMEQSDLLLREYPHIEDRYGPPEESKLECFPLWPLERGLTSYTKDQQGHDQLECAEKVIGENRKLSPGLMLVMCPHRRPYGFRVLKTPESVKNVFQIMMTRLGANMPQTIVYDNSCRLAVYCLAREASRFGSVRFLVDRFHSHNHKSCSHSLRLRSYESDPLMACINSQSCEQTNSLLRHLGNSLPFMSLARYIKTIQLSLSRN
;
A
#
# COMPACT_ATOMS: atom_id res chain seq x y z
N GLU A 1 -24.95 37.59 28.42
CA GLU A 1 -24.33 38.35 27.30
C GLU A 1 -23.01 37.68 26.95
N CYS A 2 -22.68 37.62 25.67
CA CYS A 2 -21.45 37.02 25.16
C CYS A 2 -20.93 37.79 23.95
N MET A 3 -19.64 37.64 23.66
CA MET A 3 -19.05 38.11 22.41
C MET A 3 -19.27 37.05 21.32
N LEU A 4 -19.84 37.45 20.18
CA LEU A 4 -19.95 36.62 18.98
C LEU A 4 -18.88 37.04 17.99
N ALA A 5 -18.02 36.10 17.60
CA ALA A 5 -17.21 36.21 16.40
C ALA A 5 -18.04 35.75 15.19
N ASP A 6 -18.30 36.64 14.24
CA ASP A 6 -19.04 36.32 13.02
C ASP A 6 -18.20 35.52 12.00
N GLU A 7 -18.74 35.31 10.78
CA GLU A 7 -18.06 34.60 9.69
C GLU A 7 -16.78 35.29 9.19
N ARG A 8 -16.62 36.58 9.50
CA ARG A 8 -15.44 37.42 9.16
C ARG A 8 -14.50 37.57 10.37
N GLY A 9 -14.83 36.92 11.48
CA GLY A 9 -14.06 36.95 12.72
C GLY A 9 -14.26 38.23 13.54
N LEU A 10 -15.19 39.11 13.16
CA LEU A 10 -15.46 40.35 13.87
C LEU A 10 -16.31 40.08 15.12
N LEU A 11 -15.95 40.74 16.21
CA LEU A 11 -16.54 40.59 17.53
C LEU A 11 -17.69 41.59 17.71
N SER A 12 -18.85 41.07 18.12
CA SER A 12 -19.99 41.88 18.51
C SER A 12 -20.61 41.36 19.81
N LYS A 13 -21.12 42.27 20.64
CA LYS A 13 -21.87 41.88 21.84
C LYS A 13 -23.24 41.36 21.42
N VAL A 14 -23.61 40.18 21.91
CA VAL A 14 -24.92 39.59 21.69
C VAL A 14 -25.48 39.01 22.99
N THR A 15 -26.81 38.97 23.06
CA THR A 15 -27.54 38.30 24.14
C THR A 15 -28.15 37.02 23.58
N ILE A 16 -27.71 35.87 24.09
CA ILE A 16 -28.27 34.57 23.73
C ILE A 16 -29.04 34.03 24.91
N THR A 17 -30.29 33.64 24.63
CA THR A 17 -31.10 32.85 25.56
C THR A 17 -30.65 31.39 25.44
N VAL A 18 -30.16 30.85 26.54
CA VAL A 18 -29.71 29.45 26.64
C VAL A 18 -30.72 28.67 27.46
N GLU A 19 -31.03 27.46 27.02
CA GLU A 19 -31.86 26.53 27.80
C GLU A 19 -30.96 25.76 28.77
N SER A 20 -31.35 25.69 30.04
CA SER A 20 -30.60 24.98 31.07
C SER A 20 -31.39 23.77 31.55
N SER A 21 -30.76 22.59 31.57
CA SER A 21 -31.34 21.39 32.20
C SER A 21 -31.02 21.37 33.69
N THR A 22 -32.06 21.19 34.52
CA THR A 22 -31.97 21.14 35.98
C THR A 22 -31.19 19.94 36.50
N CYS A 23 -31.05 18.86 35.72
CA CYS A 23 -30.31 17.66 36.17
C CYS A 23 -28.79 17.84 36.18
N CYS A 24 -28.27 18.68 35.29
CA CYS A 24 -26.91 18.50 34.81
C CYS A 24 -26.07 19.79 34.77
N LYS A 25 -26.63 20.96 35.14
CA LYS A 25 -25.95 22.28 35.21
C LYS A 25 -25.18 22.67 33.93
N HIS A 26 -25.44 22.04 32.80
CA HIS A 26 -24.81 22.36 31.53
C HIS A 26 -25.67 23.37 30.76
N ILE A 27 -25.02 24.44 30.29
CA ILE A 27 -25.62 25.47 29.44
C ILE A 27 -25.70 24.92 28.01
N ILE A 28 -26.90 24.86 27.45
CA ILE A 28 -27.12 24.41 26.06
C ILE A 28 -27.24 25.66 25.17
N PHE A 29 -26.28 25.82 24.27
CA PHE A 29 -26.32 26.88 23.27
C PHE A 29 -27.18 26.46 22.07
N PRO A 30 -27.86 27.42 21.39
CA PRO A 30 -28.57 27.12 20.15
C PRO A 30 -27.64 26.47 19.13
N SER A 31 -28.14 25.52 18.35
CA SER A 31 -27.40 24.76 17.32
C SER A 31 -26.75 25.62 16.21
N ARG A 32 -26.99 26.93 16.21
CA ARG A 32 -26.47 27.90 15.25
C ARG A 32 -25.14 28.55 15.65
N VAL A 33 -24.62 28.30 16.86
CA VAL A 33 -23.37 28.90 17.35
C VAL A 33 -22.41 27.85 17.91
N PHE A 34 -21.11 28.09 17.78
CA PHE A 34 -20.05 27.27 18.36
C PHE A 34 -19.54 27.94 19.64
N SER A 35 -19.81 27.34 20.80
CA SER A 35 -19.36 27.89 22.08
C SER A 35 -17.90 27.53 22.36
N LEU A 36 -17.07 28.56 22.56
CA LEU A 36 -15.67 28.41 22.99
C LEU A 36 -15.51 28.59 24.50
N SER A 37 -16.32 29.47 25.09
CA SER A 37 -16.48 29.69 26.54
C SER A 37 -17.82 30.38 26.81
N ASP A 38 -18.20 30.50 28.08
CA ASP A 38 -19.43 31.19 28.50
C ASP A 38 -19.54 32.64 28.01
N SER A 39 -18.39 33.27 27.72
CA SER A 39 -18.27 34.65 27.26
C SER A 39 -17.95 34.82 25.76
N LEU A 40 -17.60 33.76 25.04
CA LEU A 40 -17.17 33.84 23.64
C LEU A 40 -17.72 32.67 22.82
N ILE A 41 -18.47 33.04 21.79
CA ILE A 41 -19.08 32.14 20.84
C ILE A 41 -18.68 32.53 19.41
N LEU A 42 -18.75 31.59 18.49
CA LEU A 42 -18.33 31.77 17.10
C LEU A 42 -19.44 31.32 16.16
N ALA A 43 -19.58 32.02 15.03
CA ALA A 43 -20.35 31.53 13.91
C ALA A 43 -19.69 30.24 13.36
N PRO A 44 -20.42 29.12 13.22
CA PRO A 44 -19.84 27.89 12.66
C PRO A 44 -19.27 28.07 11.25
N ALA A 45 -19.80 29.05 10.49
CA ALA A 45 -19.31 29.43 9.16
C ALA A 45 -17.83 29.83 9.16
N LEU A 46 -17.35 30.52 10.21
CA LEU A 46 -15.94 30.92 10.35
C LEU A 46 -15.00 29.71 10.31
N LEU A 47 -15.37 28.65 11.05
CA LEU A 47 -14.57 27.43 11.14
C LEU A 47 -14.71 26.56 9.88
N LYS A 48 -15.91 26.48 9.28
CA LYS A 48 -16.16 25.78 8.02
C LYS A 48 -15.43 26.40 6.83
N PHE A 49 -15.29 27.72 6.82
CA PHE A 49 -14.51 28.41 5.79
C PHE A 49 -13.03 28.05 5.90
N TYR A 50 -12.47 28.11 7.12
CA TYR A 50 -11.10 27.66 7.35
C TYR A 50 -10.90 26.17 7.00
N GLU A 51 -11.83 25.30 7.38
CA GLU A 51 -11.82 23.87 7.03
C GLU A 51 -11.68 23.67 5.51
N SER A 52 -12.40 24.47 4.73
CA SER A 52 -12.37 24.43 3.27
C SER A 52 -11.04 24.88 2.70
N LEU A 53 -10.47 25.97 3.22
CA LEU A 53 -9.13 26.42 2.83
C LEU A 53 -8.07 25.37 3.19
N LEU A 54 -8.06 24.86 4.42
CA LEU A 54 -7.12 23.84 4.86
C LEU A 54 -7.17 22.60 3.96
N ALA A 55 -8.37 22.13 3.61
CA ALA A 55 -8.53 20.96 2.75
C ALA A 55 -8.14 21.21 1.29
N MET A 56 -8.41 22.40 0.74
CA MET A 56 -8.17 22.69 -0.68
C MET A 56 -6.72 23.04 -0.99
N ASN A 57 -6.07 23.83 -0.13
CA ASN A 57 -4.74 24.39 -0.42
C ASN A 57 -3.78 24.36 0.77
N GLY A 58 -4.15 23.71 1.87
CA GLY A 58 -3.28 23.58 3.04
C GLY A 58 -3.04 24.88 3.81
N THR A 59 -3.92 25.89 3.66
CA THR A 59 -3.79 27.18 4.35
C THR A 59 -3.58 26.98 5.85
N THR A 60 -2.51 27.57 6.37
CA THR A 60 -2.22 27.53 7.81
C THR A 60 -3.23 28.39 8.57
N LEU A 61 -3.52 28.04 9.83
CA LEU A 61 -4.47 28.81 10.63
C LEU A 61 -4.00 30.26 10.82
N SER A 62 -2.69 30.47 10.96
CA SER A 62 -2.10 31.81 11.04
C SER A 62 -2.22 32.58 9.72
N GLY A 63 -2.10 31.92 8.58
CA GLY A 63 -2.35 32.50 7.26
C GLY A 63 -3.80 32.95 7.12
N TYR A 64 -4.74 32.08 7.49
CA TYR A 64 -6.16 32.43 7.48
C TYR A 64 -6.48 33.62 8.40
N TRP A 65 -5.96 33.62 9.63
CA TRP A 65 -6.15 34.74 10.55
C TRP A 65 -5.58 36.06 10.00
N ARG A 66 -4.44 36.04 9.31
CA ARG A 66 -3.90 37.24 8.64
C ARG A 66 -4.85 37.78 7.58
N SER A 67 -5.48 36.91 6.79
CA SER A 67 -6.50 37.35 5.82
C SER A 67 -7.69 38.04 6.49
N LEU A 68 -8.09 37.61 7.69
CA LEU A 68 -9.12 38.30 8.48
C LEU A 68 -8.64 39.67 8.98
N VAL A 69 -7.37 39.78 9.39
CA VAL A 69 -6.75 41.06 9.78
C VAL A 69 -6.72 42.05 8.61
N ASP A 70 -6.31 41.58 7.43
CA ASP A 70 -6.25 42.42 6.23
C ASP A 70 -7.65 42.90 5.83
N TYR A 71 -8.65 42.01 5.88
CA TYR A 71 -10.06 42.36 5.67
C TYR A 71 -10.57 43.43 6.65
N ALA A 72 -10.23 43.30 7.94
CA ALA A 72 -10.64 44.27 8.96
C ALA A 72 -10.03 45.67 8.69
N LYS A 73 -8.75 45.72 8.29
CA LYS A 73 -8.06 46.96 7.93
C LYS A 73 -8.68 47.62 6.70
N GLU A 74 -8.95 46.85 5.65
CA GLU A 74 -9.63 47.34 4.43
C GLU A 74 -11.03 47.88 4.73
N SER A 75 -11.71 47.28 5.71
CA SER A 75 -13.04 47.69 6.16
C SER A 75 -13.03 48.81 7.22
N THR A 76 -11.87 49.46 7.46
CA THR A 76 -11.69 50.52 8.47
C THR A 76 -12.06 50.12 9.91
N ARG A 77 -12.01 48.82 10.23
CA ARG A 77 -12.27 48.28 11.57
C ARG A 77 -10.96 48.14 12.36
N SER A 78 -11.04 48.23 13.70
CA SER A 78 -9.88 47.96 14.55
C SER A 78 -9.57 46.47 14.55
N THR A 79 -8.28 46.12 14.63
CA THR A 79 -7.86 44.73 14.86
C THR A 79 -8.26 44.21 16.25
N ASP A 80 -8.54 45.11 17.19
CA ASP A 80 -9.05 44.76 18.52
C ASP A 80 -10.50 44.24 18.47
N ASP A 81 -11.22 44.57 17.39
CA ASP A 81 -12.56 44.05 17.12
C ASP A 81 -12.52 42.64 16.50
N LEU A 82 -11.34 42.05 16.29
CA LEU A 82 -11.18 40.74 15.67
C LEU A 82 -10.92 39.66 16.73
N ILE A 83 -11.42 38.45 16.49
CA ILE A 83 -11.03 37.28 17.26
C ILE A 83 -9.51 37.10 17.24
N SER A 84 -8.91 36.90 18.42
CA SER A 84 -7.47 36.67 18.53
C SER A 84 -7.08 35.33 17.87
N LEU A 85 -5.85 35.25 17.33
CA LEU A 85 -5.31 34.00 16.80
C LEU A 85 -5.32 32.86 17.84
N SER A 86 -5.08 33.18 19.11
CA SER A 86 -5.14 32.21 20.21
C SER A 86 -6.54 31.63 20.40
N SER A 87 -7.57 32.49 20.39
CA SER A 87 -8.96 32.06 20.52
C SER A 87 -9.41 31.26 19.30
N LEU A 88 -9.05 31.71 18.09
CA LEU A 88 -9.33 30.98 16.85
C LEU A 88 -8.64 29.60 16.82
N SER A 89 -7.39 29.51 17.29
CA SER A 89 -6.66 28.24 17.43
C SER A 89 -7.33 27.30 18.43
N ARG A 90 -7.77 27.81 19.58
CA ARG A 90 -8.52 27.01 20.56
C ARG A 90 -9.85 26.52 19.97
N ALA A 91 -10.59 27.39 19.28
CA ALA A 91 -11.84 27.02 18.61
C ALA A 91 -11.63 25.95 17.54
N TRP A 92 -10.63 26.13 16.67
CA TRP A 92 -10.29 25.15 15.64
C TRP A 92 -9.93 23.78 16.24
N ASN A 93 -9.12 23.76 17.29
CA ASN A 93 -8.72 22.50 17.95
C ASN A 93 -9.93 21.74 18.49
N LEU A 94 -10.88 22.45 19.12
CA LEU A 94 -12.11 21.83 19.63
C LEU A 94 -13.02 21.37 18.48
N TYR A 95 -13.13 22.17 17.42
CA TYR A 95 -13.95 21.87 16.25
C TYR A 95 -13.46 20.62 15.51
N ILE A 96 -12.17 20.56 15.16
CA ILE A 96 -11.62 19.45 14.38
C ILE A 96 -11.62 18.14 15.18
N LEU A 97 -11.42 18.18 16.49
CA LEU A 97 -11.42 16.98 17.34
C LEU A 97 -12.84 16.42 17.54
N LYS A 98 -13.86 17.28 17.55
CA LYS A 98 -15.28 16.88 17.63
C LYS A 98 -15.89 16.52 16.27
N MET A 99 -15.17 16.75 15.18
CA MET A 99 -15.66 16.47 13.84
C MET A 99 -15.84 14.97 13.63
N GLU A 100 -17.06 14.59 13.27
CA GLU A 100 -17.41 13.24 12.84
C GLU A 100 -17.24 13.16 11.32
N ILE A 101 -16.34 12.28 10.89
CA ILE A 101 -16.09 12.03 9.47
C ILE A 101 -16.78 10.70 9.16
N PRO A 102 -17.78 10.69 8.26
CA PRO A 102 -18.54 9.48 8.00
C PRO A 102 -17.66 8.35 7.45
N PRO A 103 -17.74 7.11 7.98
CA PRO A 103 -16.90 5.99 7.54
C PRO A 103 -16.99 5.68 6.04
N GLU A 104 -18.14 5.94 5.40
CA GLU A 104 -18.37 5.73 3.97
C GLU A 104 -17.51 6.63 3.07
N LYS A 105 -16.87 7.67 3.64
CA LYS A 105 -15.83 8.44 2.95
C LYS A 105 -14.53 7.66 2.76
N PHE A 106 -14.36 6.54 3.47
CA PHE A 106 -13.20 5.66 3.41
C PHE A 106 -13.55 4.31 2.78
N GLY A 107 -13.99 4.35 1.54
CA GLY A 107 -14.30 3.18 0.72
C GLY A 107 -14.68 3.58 -0.70
N CYS A 108 -14.92 2.60 -1.56
CA CYS A 108 -15.33 2.83 -2.94
C CYS A 108 -16.68 2.18 -3.19
N GLN A 109 -17.63 2.92 -3.77
CA GLN A 109 -18.93 2.35 -4.16
C GLN A 109 -18.78 1.28 -5.25
N GLU A 110 -17.79 1.42 -6.13
CA GLU A 110 -17.53 0.45 -7.21
C GLU A 110 -16.78 -0.79 -6.72
N CYS A 111 -15.80 -0.64 -5.82
CA CYS A 111 -15.03 -1.79 -5.33
C CYS A 111 -15.61 -2.43 -4.06
N GLY A 112 -16.57 -1.77 -3.40
CA GLY A 112 -17.12 -2.21 -2.13
C GLY A 112 -16.14 -2.08 -0.96
N ARG A 113 -16.36 -2.90 0.07
CA ARG A 113 -15.57 -2.88 1.31
C ARG A 113 -14.18 -3.50 1.14
N TYR A 114 -14.06 -4.57 0.36
CA TYR A 114 -12.81 -5.30 0.17
C TYR A 114 -12.47 -5.30 -1.33
N PRO A 115 -11.74 -4.28 -1.81
CA PRO A 115 -11.46 -4.11 -3.23
C PRO A 115 -10.57 -5.25 -3.76
N PRO A 116 -10.79 -5.73 -4.99
CA PRO A 116 -9.94 -6.76 -5.59
C PRO A 116 -8.52 -6.26 -5.89
N VAL A 117 -8.34 -4.94 -6.03
CA VAL A 117 -7.04 -4.29 -6.26
C VAL A 117 -6.81 -3.23 -5.19
N LEU A 118 -5.68 -3.33 -4.50
CA LEU A 118 -5.20 -2.31 -3.57
C LEU A 118 -3.90 -1.69 -4.05
N VAL A 119 -3.78 -0.38 -3.88
CA VAL A 119 -2.57 0.38 -4.14
C VAL A 119 -2.05 0.93 -2.81
N PHE A 120 -0.78 0.68 -2.53
CA PHE A 120 -0.08 1.15 -1.35
C PHE A 120 1.03 2.11 -1.76
N ASP A 121 1.26 3.12 -0.94
CA ASP A 121 2.42 3.99 -1.07
C ASP A 121 2.76 4.69 0.24
N GLY A 122 4.04 4.98 0.42
CA GLY A 122 4.55 5.79 1.51
C GLY A 122 4.62 7.26 1.14
N ILE A 123 4.23 8.15 2.05
CA ILE A 123 4.45 9.60 1.91
C ILE A 123 5.17 10.16 3.12
N GLN A 124 6.25 10.91 2.87
CA GLN A 124 7.03 11.57 3.91
C GLN A 124 6.29 12.81 4.45
N MET A 125 5.41 12.59 5.43
CA MET A 125 4.64 13.63 6.11
C MET A 125 4.70 13.45 7.62
N GLY A 126 5.88 13.68 8.18
CA GLY A 126 6.14 13.38 9.58
C GLY A 126 5.51 14.34 10.58
N ILE A 127 5.29 13.84 11.79
CA ILE A 127 4.88 14.61 12.98
C ILE A 127 6.06 14.74 13.97
N ARG A 128 6.15 15.88 14.69
CA ARG A 128 7.17 16.07 15.75
C ARG A 128 6.81 15.41 17.07
N SER A 129 5.52 15.24 17.36
CA SER A 129 5.07 14.66 18.63
C SER A 129 5.66 13.26 18.80
N SER A 130 6.07 12.91 20.02
CA SER A 130 6.56 11.57 20.30
C SER A 130 5.47 10.54 20.03
N ILE A 131 5.66 9.77 18.95
CA ILE A 131 4.87 8.57 18.63
C ILE A 131 5.56 7.29 19.11
N ALA A 132 6.75 7.42 19.71
CA ALA A 132 7.55 6.29 20.20
C ALA A 132 6.85 5.55 21.35
N ASN A 133 6.08 6.28 22.16
CA ASN A 133 5.36 5.74 23.32
C ASN A 133 4.03 5.06 22.95
N GLU A 134 3.56 5.19 21.70
CA GLU A 134 2.36 4.48 21.27
C GLU A 134 2.67 2.99 21.20
N SER A 135 1.73 2.14 21.63
CA SER A 135 1.89 0.68 21.59
C SER A 135 2.14 0.20 20.16
N SER A 136 2.95 -0.85 20.00
CA SER A 136 2.94 -1.65 18.77
C SER A 136 1.76 -2.59 18.78
N VAL A 137 1.33 -3.06 17.60
CA VAL A 137 0.35 -4.14 17.51
C VAL A 137 0.86 -5.34 18.32
N PRO A 138 0.07 -5.90 19.25
CA PRO A 138 0.51 -7.00 20.09
C PRO A 138 0.78 -8.24 19.25
N ASN A 139 1.81 -8.99 19.66
CA ASN A 139 2.12 -10.29 19.09
C ASN A 139 1.44 -11.39 19.91
N GLY A 140 0.94 -12.41 19.21
CA GLY A 140 0.54 -13.67 19.81
C GLY A 140 1.74 -14.41 20.40
N LYS A 141 1.44 -15.41 21.24
CA LYS A 141 2.46 -16.22 21.93
C LYS A 141 3.14 -17.23 21.01
N TYR A 142 2.59 -17.48 19.83
CA TYR A 142 3.11 -18.46 18.90
C TYR A 142 4.12 -17.82 17.93
N THR A 143 5.14 -18.61 17.56
CA THR A 143 6.09 -18.23 16.51
C THR A 143 5.90 -19.17 15.34
N PHE A 144 5.43 -18.65 14.20
CA PHE A 144 5.30 -19.44 12.98
C PHE A 144 6.68 -19.71 12.38
N PRO A 145 6.93 -20.93 11.88
CA PRO A 145 8.15 -21.21 11.15
C PRO A 145 8.19 -20.39 9.85
N VAL A 146 9.40 -20.09 9.40
CA VAL A 146 9.64 -19.54 8.07
C VAL A 146 9.23 -20.55 7.02
N THR A 147 8.53 -20.09 5.99
CA THR A 147 8.29 -20.87 4.79
C THR A 147 9.50 -20.77 3.85
N PRO A 148 10.19 -21.88 3.51
CA PRO A 148 11.30 -21.85 2.56
C PRO A 148 10.80 -21.47 1.16
N LEU A 149 11.27 -20.33 0.64
CA LEU A 149 10.91 -19.88 -0.70
C LEU A 149 11.65 -20.69 -1.77
N PRO A 150 10.96 -21.19 -2.81
CA PRO A 150 11.62 -21.93 -3.86
C PRO A 150 12.32 -20.97 -4.81
N TYR A 151 13.64 -21.02 -4.81
CA TYR A 151 14.48 -20.39 -5.81
C TYR A 151 15.05 -21.45 -6.74
N LEU A 152 15.23 -21.09 -8.01
CA LEU A 152 16.01 -21.90 -8.92
C LEU A 152 17.50 -21.75 -8.57
N GLY A 153 18.01 -22.61 -7.67
CA GLY A 153 19.37 -22.60 -7.12
C GLY A 153 19.74 -21.34 -6.33
N LYS A 154 21.03 -21.19 -6.01
CA LYS A 154 21.52 -20.11 -5.14
C LYS A 154 21.61 -18.78 -5.89
N LEU A 155 21.62 -17.66 -5.15
CA LEU A 155 21.74 -16.33 -5.75
C LEU A 155 23.02 -16.14 -6.59
N PRO A 156 24.23 -16.55 -6.15
CA PRO A 156 25.44 -16.43 -6.97
C PRO A 156 25.37 -17.27 -8.26
N GLU A 157 24.84 -18.48 -8.16
CA GLU A 157 24.63 -19.41 -9.27
C GLU A 157 23.73 -18.82 -10.36
N ARG A 158 22.59 -18.25 -9.94
CA ARG A 158 21.66 -17.54 -10.84
C ARG A 158 22.31 -16.33 -11.50
N ARG A 159 23.08 -15.53 -10.76
CA ARG A 159 23.80 -14.36 -11.31
C ARG A 159 24.80 -14.75 -12.37
N SER A 160 25.61 -15.79 -12.12
CA SER A 160 26.53 -16.32 -13.12
C SER A 160 25.79 -16.79 -14.37
N MET A 161 24.63 -17.44 -14.20
CA MET A 161 23.79 -17.83 -15.35
C MET A 161 23.24 -16.62 -16.11
N LEU A 162 22.67 -15.62 -15.42
CA LEU A 162 22.19 -14.38 -16.07
C LEU A 162 23.32 -13.66 -16.83
N SER A 163 24.51 -13.58 -16.24
CA SER A 163 25.72 -13.01 -16.86
C SER A 163 26.05 -13.72 -18.18
N PHE A 164 26.06 -15.06 -18.18
CA PHE A 164 26.23 -15.87 -19.38
C PHE A 164 25.13 -15.61 -20.43
N LEU A 165 23.86 -15.57 -20.01
CA LEU A 165 22.72 -15.27 -20.90
C LEU A 165 22.79 -13.87 -21.52
N ASP A 166 23.41 -12.92 -20.82
CA ASP A 166 23.69 -11.56 -21.31
C ASP A 166 24.89 -11.49 -22.27
N GLY A 167 25.65 -12.58 -22.42
CA GLY A 167 26.86 -12.63 -23.24
C GLY A 167 28.11 -12.13 -22.51
N SER A 168 28.01 -11.94 -21.19
CA SER A 168 29.12 -11.56 -20.31
C SER A 168 29.59 -12.76 -19.48
N GLY A 169 30.62 -13.46 -19.94
CA GLY A 169 31.23 -14.60 -19.23
C GLY A 169 30.79 -15.98 -19.75
N ASP A 170 31.41 -17.02 -19.19
CA ASP A 170 31.24 -18.42 -19.63
C ASP A 170 30.03 -19.11 -19.00
N ARG A 171 29.57 -20.20 -19.65
CA ARG A 171 28.51 -21.07 -19.09
C ARG A 171 28.96 -21.58 -17.72
N PRO A 172 28.22 -21.29 -16.63
CA PRO A 172 28.63 -21.73 -15.31
C PRO A 172 28.43 -23.25 -15.16
N ASN A 173 29.40 -23.91 -14.52
CA ASN A 173 29.33 -25.33 -14.18
C ASN A 173 28.52 -25.54 -12.90
N ILE A 174 27.19 -25.58 -13.03
CA ILE A 174 26.24 -25.72 -11.92
C ILE A 174 25.30 -26.88 -12.22
N ASN A 175 25.06 -27.73 -11.23
CA ASN A 175 24.12 -28.84 -11.34
C ASN A 175 22.69 -28.39 -10.99
N TRP A 176 21.94 -27.96 -12.00
CA TRP A 176 20.53 -27.59 -11.84
C TRP A 176 19.64 -28.83 -11.70
N PRO A 177 18.40 -28.70 -11.19
CA PRO A 177 17.43 -29.79 -11.23
C PRO A 177 17.26 -30.36 -12.64
N ILE A 178 17.08 -31.69 -12.77
CA ILE A 178 17.06 -32.39 -14.07
C ILE A 178 16.15 -31.71 -15.11
N PRO A 179 14.89 -31.34 -14.81
CA PRO A 179 14.02 -30.68 -15.80
C PRO A 179 14.57 -29.34 -16.31
N ILE A 180 15.43 -28.67 -15.55
CA ILE A 180 16.09 -27.41 -15.92
C ILE A 180 17.37 -27.69 -16.71
N MET A 181 18.11 -28.74 -16.35
CA MET A 181 19.28 -29.19 -17.12
C MET A 181 18.89 -29.62 -18.53
N ASP A 182 17.79 -30.36 -18.68
CA ASP A 182 17.29 -30.80 -19.99
C ASP A 182 16.95 -29.59 -20.87
N LEU A 183 16.26 -28.59 -20.31
CA LEU A 183 15.96 -27.34 -21.00
C LEU A 183 17.23 -26.58 -21.39
N LEU A 184 18.23 -26.50 -20.50
CA LEU A 184 19.51 -25.84 -20.79
C LEU A 184 20.27 -26.54 -21.92
N ASN A 185 20.29 -27.87 -21.93
CA ASN A 185 20.97 -28.66 -22.96
C ASN A 185 20.26 -28.54 -24.32
N GLU A 186 18.94 -28.36 -24.33
CA GLU A 186 18.19 -28.07 -25.55
C GLU A 186 18.41 -26.63 -26.04
N ALA A 187 18.50 -25.68 -25.12
CA ALA A 187 18.62 -24.25 -25.42
C ALA A 187 20.03 -23.80 -25.81
N ILE A 188 21.06 -24.57 -25.46
CA ILE A 188 22.47 -24.27 -25.75
C ILE A 188 22.95 -25.18 -26.88
N ASP A 189 23.53 -24.60 -27.92
CA ASP A 189 24.06 -25.36 -29.05
C ASP A 189 25.42 -26.01 -28.76
N THR A 190 25.95 -26.75 -29.73
CA THR A 190 27.24 -27.43 -29.64
C THR A 190 28.43 -26.49 -29.55
N GLU A 191 28.27 -25.21 -29.94
CA GLU A 191 29.30 -24.17 -29.79
C GLU A 191 29.23 -23.48 -28.41
N GLY A 192 28.29 -23.90 -27.55
CA GLY A 192 28.08 -23.29 -26.23
C GLY A 192 27.31 -21.97 -26.27
N LYS A 193 26.68 -21.62 -27.40
CA LYS A 193 25.87 -20.40 -27.54
C LYS A 193 24.41 -20.70 -27.23
N VAL A 194 23.75 -19.73 -26.59
CA VAL A 194 22.32 -19.81 -26.28
C VAL A 194 21.52 -19.47 -27.53
N LYS A 195 20.63 -20.37 -27.96
CA LYS A 195 19.69 -20.14 -29.04
C LYS A 195 18.80 -18.94 -28.71
N THR A 196 18.74 -17.95 -29.60
CA THR A 196 18.07 -16.66 -29.40
C THR A 196 16.62 -16.81 -28.91
N GLN A 197 15.88 -17.77 -29.46
CA GLN A 197 14.50 -18.10 -29.11
C GLN A 197 14.29 -18.52 -27.64
N TYR A 198 15.30 -19.07 -26.95
CA TYR A 198 15.21 -19.46 -25.54
C TYR A 198 15.65 -18.35 -24.57
N LYS A 199 16.36 -17.32 -25.07
CA LYS A 199 17.03 -16.32 -24.22
C LYS A 199 16.07 -15.64 -23.26
N HIS A 200 14.87 -15.29 -23.70
CA HIS A 200 13.89 -14.62 -22.84
C HIS A 200 13.32 -15.56 -21.76
N LEU A 201 12.98 -16.81 -22.12
CA LEU A 201 12.53 -17.83 -21.17
C LEU A 201 13.59 -18.09 -20.10
N LEU A 202 14.85 -18.35 -20.51
CA LEU A 202 15.93 -18.63 -19.58
C LEU A 202 16.20 -17.44 -18.65
N LYS A 203 16.21 -16.21 -19.18
CA LYS A 203 16.37 -15.02 -18.33
C LYS A 203 15.30 -14.96 -17.25
N MET A 204 14.04 -15.15 -17.62
CA MET A 204 12.93 -15.20 -16.67
C MET A 204 13.13 -16.26 -15.58
N LEU A 205 13.60 -17.46 -15.94
CA LEU A 205 13.83 -18.57 -14.98
C LEU A 205 14.89 -18.25 -13.93
N PHE A 206 15.96 -17.53 -14.31
CA PHE A 206 17.11 -17.25 -13.45
C PHE A 206 17.06 -15.86 -12.78
N GLU A 207 15.95 -15.11 -12.89
CA GLU A 207 15.77 -13.80 -12.24
C GLU A 207 15.97 -13.83 -10.71
N ASN A 208 16.25 -12.67 -10.11
CA ASN A 208 16.45 -12.50 -8.66
C ASN A 208 15.12 -12.45 -7.88
N SER A 209 14.23 -13.41 -8.10
CA SER A 209 12.96 -13.57 -7.37
C SER A 209 12.56 -15.05 -7.27
N PRO A 210 11.82 -15.47 -6.23
CA PRO A 210 11.21 -16.81 -6.18
C PRO A 210 10.28 -16.98 -7.36
N LEU A 211 10.17 -18.20 -7.91
CA LEU A 211 9.47 -18.58 -9.16
C LEU A 211 8.19 -17.77 -9.49
N PRO A 212 8.32 -16.55 -10.02
CA PRO A 212 7.46 -15.43 -9.63
C PRO A 212 6.16 -15.38 -10.41
N LEU A 213 6.18 -15.84 -11.67
CA LEU A 213 4.97 -15.92 -12.46
C LEU A 213 4.09 -17.10 -12.01
N ILE A 214 4.71 -18.23 -11.69
CA ILE A 214 3.99 -19.43 -11.24
C ILE A 214 3.44 -19.23 -9.82
N HIS A 215 4.21 -18.59 -8.93
CA HIS A 215 3.73 -18.27 -7.58
C HIS A 215 2.46 -17.44 -7.58
N GLN A 216 2.28 -16.58 -8.58
CA GLN A 216 1.08 -15.78 -8.67
C GLN A 216 -0.14 -16.60 -9.07
N ALA A 217 0.00 -17.78 -9.71
CA ALA A 217 -1.13 -18.59 -10.17
C ALA A 217 -1.94 -19.21 -9.02
N GLY A 218 -1.32 -19.38 -7.84
CA GLY A 218 -1.91 -20.07 -6.71
C GLY A 218 -2.12 -21.57 -6.92
N THR A 219 -2.85 -22.20 -6.00
CA THR A 219 -3.16 -23.63 -6.04
C THR A 219 -4.51 -23.95 -6.68
N ARG A 220 -5.33 -22.95 -6.98
CA ARG A 220 -6.69 -23.10 -7.50
C ARG A 220 -7.09 -21.94 -8.42
N GLY A 221 -8.16 -22.14 -9.19
CA GLY A 221 -8.78 -21.11 -10.04
C GLY A 221 -8.23 -21.06 -11.45
N ARG A 222 -8.75 -20.11 -12.25
CA ARG A 222 -8.55 -20.08 -13.71
C ARG A 222 -7.09 -20.02 -14.15
N ARG A 223 -6.27 -19.20 -13.46
CA ARG A 223 -4.83 -19.14 -13.73
C ARG A 223 -4.16 -20.49 -13.53
N ARG A 224 -4.48 -21.18 -12.43
CA ARG A 224 -3.94 -22.51 -12.16
C ARG A 224 -4.31 -23.51 -13.25
N GLU A 225 -5.58 -23.54 -13.66
CA GLU A 225 -6.06 -24.43 -14.72
C GLU A 225 -5.32 -24.24 -16.04
N ILE A 226 -5.09 -22.97 -16.42
CA ILE A 226 -4.39 -22.61 -17.66
C ILE A 226 -2.93 -23.08 -17.61
N ILE A 227 -2.22 -22.81 -16.50
CA ILE A 227 -0.82 -23.22 -16.38
C ILE A 227 -0.68 -24.75 -16.24
N ASP A 228 -1.66 -25.45 -15.64
CA ASP A 228 -1.71 -26.93 -15.62
C ASP A 228 -1.89 -27.51 -17.04
N ARG A 229 -2.75 -26.90 -17.88
CA ARG A 229 -2.89 -27.29 -19.29
C ARG A 229 -1.62 -27.03 -20.08
N LEU A 230 -0.97 -25.88 -19.87
CA LEU A 230 0.35 -25.62 -20.44
C LEU A 230 1.33 -26.70 -19.99
N THR A 231 1.58 -26.90 -18.70
CA THR A 231 2.62 -27.85 -18.26
C THR A 231 2.37 -29.31 -18.63
N SER A 232 1.14 -29.67 -19.01
CA SER A 232 0.78 -30.99 -19.51
C SER A 232 0.71 -31.10 -21.05
N GLY A 233 1.05 -30.05 -21.79
CA GLY A 233 0.99 -30.05 -23.26
C GLY A 233 -0.43 -30.10 -23.82
N ARG A 234 -1.43 -29.70 -23.03
CA ARG A 234 -2.86 -29.75 -23.36
C ARG A 234 -3.48 -28.37 -23.64
N LEU A 235 -2.66 -27.32 -23.67
CA LEU A 235 -3.13 -25.97 -23.98
C LEU A 235 -3.45 -25.86 -25.48
N ASN A 236 -4.66 -25.44 -25.83
CA ASN A 236 -5.05 -25.20 -27.21
C ASN A 236 -4.68 -23.76 -27.58
N TRP A 237 -3.54 -23.57 -28.25
CA TRP A 237 -3.04 -22.24 -28.62
C TRP A 237 -4.04 -21.44 -29.46
N LYS A 238 -4.73 -22.07 -30.41
CA LYS A 238 -5.67 -21.38 -31.29
C LYS A 238 -6.79 -20.67 -30.53
N ASP A 239 -7.28 -21.29 -29.45
CA ASP A 239 -8.43 -20.78 -28.70
C ASP A 239 -8.03 -20.11 -27.37
N GLU A 240 -6.89 -20.48 -26.79
CA GLU A 240 -6.47 -20.04 -25.44
C GLU A 240 -5.28 -19.07 -25.44
N GLU A 241 -4.61 -18.80 -26.57
CA GLU A 241 -3.40 -17.94 -26.62
C GLU A 241 -3.65 -16.55 -26.03
N LEU A 242 -4.76 -15.90 -26.39
CA LEU A 242 -5.07 -14.56 -25.88
C LEU A 242 -5.29 -14.56 -24.37
N GLU A 243 -6.00 -15.55 -23.84
CA GLU A 243 -6.21 -15.67 -22.40
C GLU A 243 -4.89 -15.98 -21.68
N PHE A 244 -4.08 -16.87 -22.25
CA PHE A 244 -2.75 -17.19 -21.74
C PHE A 244 -1.84 -15.97 -21.69
N GLN A 245 -1.78 -15.18 -22.77
CA GLN A 245 -1.01 -13.94 -22.85
C GLN A 245 -1.46 -12.93 -21.78
N ARG A 246 -2.75 -12.82 -21.50
CA ARG A 246 -3.28 -11.91 -20.47
C ARG A 246 -2.90 -12.34 -19.06
N GLN A 247 -3.03 -13.63 -18.75
CA GLN A 247 -2.77 -14.16 -17.42
C GLN A 247 -1.28 -14.35 -17.11
N PHE A 248 -0.50 -14.71 -18.14
CA PHE A 248 0.90 -15.10 -18.04
C PHE A 248 1.79 -14.43 -19.10
N PRO A 249 1.76 -13.09 -19.23
CA PRO A 249 2.42 -12.37 -20.32
C PRO A 249 3.93 -12.63 -20.39
N VAL A 250 4.59 -12.86 -19.25
CA VAL A 250 6.04 -13.09 -19.19
C VAL A 250 6.41 -14.51 -19.64
N ILE A 251 5.66 -15.55 -19.20
CA ILE A 251 5.85 -16.89 -19.75
C ILE A 251 5.50 -16.88 -21.24
N TYR A 252 4.39 -16.24 -21.63
CA TYR A 252 3.98 -16.11 -23.02
C TYR A 252 5.09 -15.52 -23.88
N GLY A 253 5.65 -14.37 -23.51
CA GLY A 253 6.78 -13.78 -24.22
C GLY A 253 7.98 -14.72 -24.32
N GLY A 254 8.20 -15.57 -23.31
CA GLY A 254 9.31 -16.52 -23.26
C GLY A 254 9.12 -17.73 -24.16
N ILE A 255 7.90 -18.24 -24.25
CA ILE A 255 7.59 -19.46 -25.01
C ILE A 255 7.07 -19.19 -26.41
N ARG A 256 6.52 -18.00 -26.68
CA ARG A 256 5.94 -17.66 -27.99
C ARG A 256 6.90 -17.85 -29.17
N PRO A 257 8.20 -17.51 -29.07
CA PRO A 257 9.18 -17.78 -30.13
C PRO A 257 9.47 -19.27 -30.36
N LEU A 258 9.05 -20.13 -29.44
CA LEU A 258 9.30 -21.58 -29.45
C LEU A 258 8.09 -22.38 -29.93
N ILE A 259 6.95 -21.72 -30.17
CA ILE A 259 5.72 -22.36 -30.65
C ILE A 259 5.80 -22.53 -32.17
N VAL A 260 5.72 -23.78 -32.62
CA VAL A 260 5.66 -24.18 -34.04
C VAL A 260 4.51 -25.17 -34.21
N ASN A 261 3.59 -24.90 -35.13
CA ASN A 261 2.40 -25.73 -35.37
C ASN A 261 1.61 -26.04 -34.09
N ASP A 262 1.36 -25.02 -33.26
CA ASP A 262 0.67 -25.13 -31.97
C ASP A 262 1.33 -26.10 -30.97
N GLN A 263 2.62 -26.37 -31.14
CA GLN A 263 3.42 -27.19 -30.23
C GLN A 263 4.67 -26.43 -29.78
N TYR A 264 5.16 -26.75 -28.59
CA TYR A 264 6.42 -26.24 -28.07
C TYR A 264 7.20 -27.39 -27.42
N PRO A 265 8.52 -27.24 -27.21
CA PRO A 265 9.36 -28.30 -26.67
C PRO A 265 8.87 -28.87 -25.33
N GLU A 266 8.88 -30.21 -25.21
CA GLU A 266 8.42 -30.93 -24.02
C GLU A 266 9.25 -30.56 -22.77
N THR A 267 10.53 -30.23 -22.96
CA THR A 267 11.45 -29.74 -21.92
C THR A 267 10.87 -28.53 -21.18
N ILE A 268 10.25 -27.59 -21.88
CA ILE A 268 9.61 -26.39 -21.30
C ILE A 268 8.46 -26.83 -20.40
N GLY A 269 7.60 -27.73 -20.88
CA GLY A 269 6.48 -28.28 -20.09
C GLY A 269 6.98 -28.92 -18.80
N LYS A 270 8.03 -29.74 -18.88
CA LYS A 270 8.69 -30.39 -17.73
C LYS A 270 9.30 -29.37 -16.76
N SER A 271 10.01 -28.35 -17.25
CA SER A 271 10.62 -27.30 -16.42
C SER A 271 9.56 -26.47 -15.68
N LEU A 272 8.51 -26.05 -16.40
CA LEU A 272 7.41 -25.29 -15.82
C LEU A 272 6.63 -26.14 -14.80
N LYS A 273 6.42 -27.43 -15.09
CA LYS A 273 5.79 -28.37 -14.15
C LYS A 273 6.58 -28.51 -12.85
N PHE A 274 7.89 -28.71 -12.96
CA PHE A 274 8.78 -28.75 -11.79
C PHE A 274 8.63 -27.49 -10.93
N MET A 275 8.62 -26.31 -11.55
CA MET A 275 8.43 -25.05 -10.84
C MET A 275 7.04 -24.92 -10.19
N MET A 276 6.00 -25.42 -10.83
CA MET A 276 4.66 -25.50 -10.23
C MET A 276 4.64 -26.41 -9.02
N GLU A 277 5.29 -27.55 -9.07
CA GLU A 277 5.42 -28.46 -7.93
C GLU A 277 6.15 -27.79 -6.76
N GLN A 278 7.20 -27.00 -7.03
CA GLN A 278 7.86 -26.19 -6.00
C GLN A 278 6.92 -25.14 -5.40
N SER A 279 6.09 -24.49 -6.22
CA SER A 279 5.06 -23.58 -5.73
C SER A 279 3.97 -24.30 -4.93
N ASP A 280 3.59 -25.52 -5.30
CA ASP A 280 2.60 -26.29 -4.54
C ASP A 280 3.14 -26.69 -3.17
N LEU A 281 4.42 -27.07 -3.07
CA LEU A 281 5.07 -27.33 -1.79
C LEU A 281 5.04 -26.09 -0.89
N LEU A 282 5.30 -24.91 -1.45
CA LEU A 282 5.21 -23.62 -0.74
C LEU A 282 3.79 -23.33 -0.21
N LEU A 283 2.78 -23.60 -1.03
CA LEU A 283 1.39 -23.20 -0.75
C LEU A 283 0.57 -24.24 0.02
N ARG A 284 1.10 -25.46 0.21
CA ARG A 284 0.47 -26.55 0.99
C ARG A 284 0.62 -26.38 2.51
N GLU A 285 1.30 -25.34 2.98
CA GLU A 285 1.50 -25.11 4.41
C GLU A 285 0.18 -25.03 5.21
N TYR A 286 0.32 -25.32 6.51
CA TYR A 286 -0.77 -25.62 7.43
C TYR A 286 -1.91 -24.58 7.40
N PRO A 287 -3.19 -25.03 7.45
CA PRO A 287 -4.30 -24.14 7.68
C PRO A 287 -4.08 -23.36 8.98
N HIS A 288 -4.10 -22.04 8.87
CA HIS A 288 -3.78 -21.15 9.98
C HIS A 288 -4.86 -21.22 11.07
N ILE A 289 -4.41 -21.23 12.32
CA ILE A 289 -5.28 -21.21 13.50
C ILE A 289 -5.33 -19.77 13.99
N GLU A 290 -6.50 -19.14 13.87
CA GLU A 290 -6.73 -17.75 14.25
C GLU A 290 -6.34 -17.47 15.71
N ASP A 291 -6.49 -18.45 16.60
CA ASP A 291 -6.13 -18.36 18.03
C ASP A 291 -4.63 -18.17 18.31
N ARG A 292 -3.77 -18.27 17.28
CA ARG A 292 -2.32 -18.07 17.43
C ARG A 292 -1.88 -16.62 17.25
N TYR A 293 -2.75 -15.76 16.69
CA TYR A 293 -2.48 -14.33 16.58
C TYR A 293 -2.76 -13.61 17.91
N GLY A 294 -2.14 -12.45 18.08
CA GLY A 294 -2.38 -11.58 19.25
C GLY A 294 -3.81 -11.03 19.26
N PRO A 295 -4.28 -10.53 20.41
CA PRO A 295 -5.58 -9.88 20.48
C PRO A 295 -5.61 -8.60 19.61
N PRO A 296 -6.76 -8.21 19.05
CA PRO A 296 -6.90 -6.91 18.40
C PRO A 296 -6.77 -5.79 19.45
N GLU A 297 -5.74 -4.97 19.33
CA GLU A 297 -5.53 -3.77 20.15
C GLU A 297 -5.51 -2.51 19.28
N GLU A 298 -6.42 -1.57 19.57
CA GLU A 298 -6.54 -0.34 18.79
C GLU A 298 -5.28 0.53 18.88
N SER A 299 -4.88 1.08 17.74
CA SER A 299 -3.73 1.98 17.62
C SER A 299 -4.20 3.37 17.22
N LYS A 300 -3.71 4.40 17.93
CA LYS A 300 -3.96 5.81 17.58
C LYS A 300 -3.19 6.26 16.34
N LEU A 301 -2.32 5.42 15.81
CA LEU A 301 -1.50 5.69 14.63
C LEU A 301 -2.15 5.22 13.34
N GLU A 302 -3.38 4.71 13.40
CA GLU A 302 -4.04 4.12 12.25
C GLU A 302 -5.47 4.62 12.13
N CYS A 303 -5.94 4.72 10.90
CA CYS A 303 -7.32 5.05 10.60
C CYS A 303 -7.79 4.17 9.45
N PHE A 304 -8.68 3.23 9.74
CA PHE A 304 -9.31 2.34 8.76
C PHE A 304 -10.81 2.20 9.08
N PRO A 305 -11.65 3.19 8.75
CA PRO A 305 -13.03 3.24 9.24
C PRO A 305 -13.91 2.06 8.80
N LEU A 306 -13.67 1.52 7.59
CA LEU A 306 -14.40 0.35 7.08
C LEU A 306 -13.69 -0.99 7.34
N TRP A 307 -12.43 -0.98 7.79
CA TRP A 307 -11.69 -2.21 8.12
C TRP A 307 -11.41 -2.28 9.63
N PRO A 308 -12.30 -2.92 10.39
CA PRO A 308 -12.09 -3.12 11.81
C PRO A 308 -10.81 -3.92 12.04
N LEU A 309 -10.26 -3.77 13.23
CA LEU A 309 -9.12 -4.57 13.64
C LEU A 309 -9.62 -6.00 13.92
N GLU A 310 -9.23 -6.96 13.10
CA GLU A 310 -9.68 -8.35 13.27
C GLU A 310 -8.81 -9.11 14.26
N ARG A 311 -7.51 -8.79 14.31
CA ARG A 311 -6.51 -9.48 15.15
C ARG A 311 -5.24 -8.66 15.30
N GLY A 312 -4.43 -9.03 16.28
CA GLY A 312 -3.04 -8.63 16.40
C GLY A 312 -2.14 -9.39 15.41
N LEU A 313 -0.84 -9.36 15.66
CA LEU A 313 0.14 -10.09 14.85
C LEU A 313 0.57 -11.37 15.56
N THR A 314 1.40 -12.15 14.87
CA THR A 314 2.13 -13.28 15.44
C THR A 314 3.62 -13.04 15.24
N SER A 315 4.45 -13.84 15.89
CA SER A 315 5.89 -13.84 15.62
C SER A 315 6.22 -14.82 14.49
N TYR A 316 7.29 -14.56 13.74
CA TYR A 316 7.80 -15.48 12.71
C TYR A 316 9.28 -15.79 12.99
N THR A 317 9.71 -17.05 12.82
CA THR A 317 11.15 -17.38 12.95
C THR A 317 11.99 -16.62 11.93
N LYS A 318 11.38 -16.24 10.80
CA LYS A 318 11.98 -15.38 9.78
C LYS A 318 12.45 -14.03 10.34
N ASP A 319 11.79 -13.50 11.35
CA ASP A 319 12.17 -12.21 11.95
C ASP A 319 13.52 -12.28 12.67
N GLN A 320 14.00 -13.49 13.00
CA GLN A 320 15.32 -13.73 13.60
C GLN A 320 16.42 -13.97 12.55
N GLN A 321 16.05 -14.28 11.30
CA GLN A 321 16.99 -14.69 10.24
C GLN A 321 17.49 -13.52 9.37
N GLY A 322 17.15 -12.28 9.71
CA GLY A 322 17.59 -11.09 8.98
C GLY A 322 16.84 -10.82 7.68
N HIS A 323 17.37 -9.90 6.87
CA HIS A 323 16.71 -9.41 5.65
C HIS A 323 16.70 -10.46 4.52
N ASP A 324 15.61 -10.47 3.75
CA ASP A 324 15.51 -11.27 2.54
C ASP A 324 16.56 -10.86 1.51
N GLN A 325 17.21 -11.85 0.88
CA GLN A 325 18.21 -11.65 -0.17
C GLN A 325 17.56 -11.25 -1.51
N LEU A 326 16.89 -10.09 -1.53
CA LEU A 326 16.43 -9.42 -2.75
C LEU A 326 17.09 -8.05 -2.91
N GLU A 327 18.08 -8.04 -3.79
CA GLU A 327 18.67 -6.84 -4.37
C GLU A 327 17.92 -6.51 -5.66
N CYS A 328 16.84 -5.72 -5.58
CA CYS A 328 16.12 -5.24 -6.77
C CYS A 328 15.98 -3.72 -6.87
N ALA A 329 15.83 -3.02 -5.75
CA ALA A 329 15.81 -1.55 -5.72
C ALA A 329 16.47 -1.05 -4.43
N GLU A 330 17.35 -0.07 -4.55
CA GLU A 330 17.87 0.72 -3.43
C GLU A 330 17.00 1.97 -3.29
N LYS A 331 16.06 1.97 -2.33
CA LYS A 331 15.38 3.20 -1.92
C LYS A 331 16.27 3.83 -0.84
N VAL A 332 16.97 4.91 -1.17
CA VAL A 332 17.72 5.70 -0.18
C VAL A 332 16.70 6.50 0.61
N ILE A 333 16.37 6.03 1.82
CA ILE A 333 15.46 6.76 2.70
C ILE A 333 16.31 7.67 3.59
N GLY A 334 16.18 8.98 3.39
CA GLY A 334 16.82 9.97 4.27
C GLY A 334 16.17 9.95 5.65
N GLU A 335 16.94 9.69 6.70
CA GLU A 335 16.47 9.81 8.07
C GLU A 335 16.33 11.30 8.45
N ASN A 336 15.10 11.79 8.57
CA ASN A 336 14.87 13.06 9.25
C ASN A 336 14.72 12.80 10.75
N ARG A 337 15.80 13.00 11.53
CA ARG A 337 15.86 12.70 12.97
C ARG A 337 14.81 13.40 13.85
N LYS A 338 14.09 14.40 13.34
CA LYS A 338 13.15 15.23 14.12
C LYS A 338 11.66 14.96 13.82
N LEU A 339 11.35 14.19 12.78
CA LEU A 339 9.97 13.94 12.33
C LEU A 339 9.73 12.44 12.20
N SER A 340 8.49 12.01 12.42
CA SER A 340 8.13 10.64 12.04
C SER A 340 8.36 10.39 10.54
N PRO A 341 8.64 9.15 10.12
CA PRO A 341 8.90 8.83 8.72
C PRO A 341 7.77 9.17 7.74
N GLY A 342 6.53 9.27 8.21
CA GLY A 342 5.38 9.70 7.41
C GLY A 342 4.17 8.77 7.55
N LEU A 343 3.49 8.52 6.43
CA LEU A 343 2.27 7.71 6.34
C LEU A 343 2.44 6.59 5.32
N MET A 344 1.82 5.44 5.58
CA MET A 344 1.47 4.43 4.58
C MET A 344 -0.01 4.60 4.23
N LEU A 345 -0.31 4.93 2.98
CA LEU A 345 -1.67 5.07 2.47
C LEU A 345 -2.16 3.78 1.82
N VAL A 346 -3.47 3.56 1.87
CA VAL A 346 -4.14 2.46 1.18
C VAL A 346 -5.31 3.00 0.36
N MET A 347 -5.24 2.79 -0.96
CA MET A 347 -6.20 3.28 -1.93
C MET A 347 -6.68 2.15 -2.84
N CYS A 348 -7.83 2.31 -3.50
CA CYS A 348 -8.14 1.55 -4.71
C CYS A 348 -7.75 2.33 -5.98
N PRO A 349 -7.73 1.69 -7.17
CA PRO A 349 -7.44 2.37 -8.43
C PRO A 349 -8.33 3.60 -8.73
N HIS A 350 -9.58 3.62 -8.28
CA HIS A 350 -10.49 4.78 -8.40
C HIS A 350 -10.13 5.98 -7.49
N ARG A 351 -8.94 5.98 -6.87
CA ARG A 351 -8.46 7.04 -5.98
C ARG A 351 -9.35 7.28 -4.76
N ARG A 352 -10.00 6.21 -4.26
CA ARG A 352 -10.73 6.25 -2.99
C ARG A 352 -9.86 5.69 -1.85
N PRO A 353 -9.73 6.41 -0.72
CA PRO A 353 -8.96 5.94 0.43
C PRO A 353 -9.73 4.87 1.19
N TYR A 354 -9.02 3.86 1.67
CA TYR A 354 -9.53 2.90 2.66
C TYR A 354 -8.96 3.14 4.04
N GLY A 355 -7.81 3.82 4.10
CA GLY A 355 -7.21 4.24 5.35
C GLY A 355 -5.73 4.53 5.23
N PHE A 356 -5.12 4.72 6.38
CA PHE A 356 -3.69 5.00 6.49
C PHE A 356 -3.11 4.57 7.83
N ARG A 357 -1.79 4.40 7.86
CA ARG A 357 -1.00 4.15 9.08
C ARG A 357 0.14 5.16 9.17
N VAL A 358 0.31 5.79 10.32
CA VAL A 358 1.49 6.59 10.66
C VAL A 358 2.67 5.66 10.88
N LEU A 359 3.76 5.94 10.18
CA LEU A 359 4.98 5.15 10.23
C LEU A 359 5.82 5.53 11.46
N LYS A 360 6.27 4.52 12.22
CA LYS A 360 7.25 4.69 13.32
C LYS A 360 8.69 4.55 12.83
N THR A 361 8.89 3.73 11.81
CA THR A 361 10.18 3.46 11.16
C THR A 361 10.09 3.85 9.69
N PRO A 362 11.22 4.03 9.00
CA PRO A 362 11.23 4.15 7.54
C PRO A 362 10.28 3.15 6.88
N GLU A 363 9.70 3.60 5.76
CA GLU A 363 8.78 2.80 4.96
C GLU A 363 9.36 1.41 4.71
N SER A 364 8.54 0.38 4.92
CA SER A 364 8.96 -1.00 4.76
C SER A 364 7.79 -1.89 4.42
N VAL A 365 8.11 -3.02 3.77
CA VAL A 365 7.16 -4.10 3.43
C VAL A 365 6.39 -4.62 4.64
N LYS A 366 6.98 -4.53 5.84
CA LYS A 366 6.34 -4.91 7.10
C LYS A 366 5.08 -4.08 7.36
N ASN A 367 5.08 -2.79 7.03
CA ASN A 367 3.90 -1.94 7.25
C ASN A 367 2.71 -2.40 6.40
N VAL A 368 2.95 -2.69 5.11
CA VAL A 368 1.91 -3.18 4.19
C VAL A 368 1.42 -4.56 4.65
N PHE A 369 2.33 -5.48 4.94
CA PHE A 369 2.00 -6.81 5.48
C PHE A 369 1.13 -6.72 6.73
N GLN A 370 1.51 -5.90 7.71
CA GLN A 370 0.77 -5.74 8.95
C GLN A 370 -0.64 -5.19 8.71
N ILE A 371 -0.83 -4.22 7.81
CA ILE A 371 -2.19 -3.73 7.46
C ILE A 371 -3.04 -4.89 6.95
N MET A 372 -2.51 -5.66 5.98
CA MET A 372 -3.25 -6.78 5.40
C MET A 372 -3.59 -7.84 6.43
N MET A 373 -2.64 -8.20 7.29
CA MET A 373 -2.83 -9.24 8.29
C MET A 373 -3.83 -8.85 9.37
N THR A 374 -3.81 -7.60 9.84
CA THR A 374 -4.65 -7.19 10.98
C THR A 374 -6.01 -6.63 10.57
N ARG A 375 -6.18 -6.21 9.30
CA ARG A 375 -7.38 -5.51 8.82
C ARG A 375 -8.18 -6.26 7.76
N LEU A 376 -7.52 -7.09 6.94
CA LEU A 376 -8.18 -7.74 5.79
C LEU A 376 -8.55 -9.19 6.04
N GLY A 377 -7.97 -9.86 7.04
CA GLY A 377 -8.48 -11.15 7.44
C GLY A 377 -8.29 -12.26 6.41
N ALA A 378 -9.41 -12.89 6.05
CA ALA A 378 -9.56 -13.79 4.92
C ALA A 378 -9.88 -13.06 3.60
N ASN A 379 -10.21 -11.77 3.64
CA ASN A 379 -10.62 -10.94 2.50
C ASN A 379 -9.41 -10.30 1.80
N MET A 380 -8.38 -11.09 1.48
CA MET A 380 -7.20 -10.60 0.77
C MET A 380 -7.55 -10.11 -0.65
N PRO A 381 -6.92 -9.03 -1.13
CA PRO A 381 -7.13 -8.56 -2.50
C PRO A 381 -6.55 -9.57 -3.51
N GLN A 382 -7.07 -9.57 -4.73
CA GLN A 382 -6.51 -10.38 -5.82
C GLN A 382 -5.17 -9.80 -6.32
N THR A 383 -5.03 -8.47 -6.24
CA THR A 383 -3.83 -7.76 -6.71
C THR A 383 -3.44 -6.66 -5.73
N ILE A 384 -2.15 -6.59 -5.41
CA ILE A 384 -1.52 -5.51 -4.66
C ILE A 384 -0.59 -4.77 -5.61
N VAL A 385 -0.71 -3.45 -5.62
CA VAL A 385 0.20 -2.56 -6.32
C VAL A 385 0.99 -1.75 -5.31
N TYR A 386 2.31 -1.83 -5.37
CA TYR A 386 3.22 -1.17 -4.43
C TYR A 386 4.61 -1.04 -5.08
N ASP A 387 5.32 0.07 -4.89
CA ASP A 387 6.64 0.31 -5.50
C ASP A 387 7.64 -0.82 -5.19
N ASN A 388 7.65 -1.30 -3.95
CA ASN A 388 8.54 -2.34 -3.47
C ASN A 388 7.82 -3.71 -3.38
N SER A 389 6.89 -3.96 -4.31
CA SER A 389 6.12 -5.21 -4.38
C SER A 389 6.99 -6.47 -4.49
N CYS A 390 8.16 -6.38 -5.09
CA CYS A 390 9.06 -7.54 -5.20
C CYS A 390 9.55 -8.03 -3.84
N ARG A 391 9.93 -7.12 -2.94
CA ARG A 391 10.27 -7.48 -1.56
C ARG A 391 9.02 -7.83 -0.76
N LEU A 392 7.89 -7.16 -1.01
CA LEU A 392 6.63 -7.48 -0.33
C LEU A 392 6.18 -8.91 -0.61
N ALA A 393 6.22 -9.35 -1.87
CA ALA A 393 5.85 -10.71 -2.27
C ALA A 393 6.65 -11.76 -1.49
N VAL A 394 7.97 -11.59 -1.45
CA VAL A 394 8.89 -12.46 -0.72
C VAL A 394 8.67 -12.41 0.79
N TYR A 395 8.47 -11.21 1.33
CA TYR A 395 8.20 -11.02 2.75
C TYR A 395 6.92 -11.75 3.18
N CYS A 396 5.86 -11.65 2.37
CA CYS A 396 4.57 -12.28 2.60
C CYS A 396 4.65 -13.80 2.45
N LEU A 397 5.24 -14.30 1.35
CA LEU A 397 5.34 -15.73 1.09
C LEU A 397 6.26 -16.46 2.09
N ALA A 398 7.29 -15.80 2.62
CA ALA A 398 8.17 -16.41 3.63
C ALA A 398 7.52 -16.53 5.03
N ARG A 399 6.34 -15.93 5.23
CA ARG A 399 5.64 -15.85 6.53
C ARG A 399 4.27 -16.50 6.51
N GLU A 400 3.52 -16.26 5.43
CA GLU A 400 2.09 -16.56 5.33
C GLU A 400 1.76 -17.05 3.91
N ALA A 401 2.55 -18.00 3.39
CA ALA A 401 2.44 -18.48 2.01
C ALA A 401 1.02 -18.86 1.60
N SER A 402 0.31 -19.63 2.44
CA SER A 402 -1.05 -20.09 2.11
C SER A 402 -2.04 -18.93 1.96
N ARG A 403 -1.88 -17.86 2.76
CA ARG A 403 -2.76 -16.69 2.75
C ARG A 403 -2.51 -15.77 1.55
N PHE A 404 -1.26 -15.69 1.11
CA PHE A 404 -0.86 -14.85 -0.03
C PHE A 404 -0.72 -15.61 -1.35
N GLY A 405 -0.95 -16.92 -1.36
CA GLY A 405 -0.69 -17.79 -2.51
C GLY A 405 -1.48 -17.45 -3.78
N SER A 406 -2.60 -16.75 -3.66
CA SER A 406 -3.41 -16.33 -4.82
C SER A 406 -3.28 -14.83 -5.14
N VAL A 407 -2.50 -14.08 -4.35
CA VAL A 407 -2.36 -12.62 -4.47
C VAL A 407 -1.29 -12.29 -5.51
N ARG A 408 -1.62 -11.44 -6.48
CA ARG A 408 -0.63 -10.84 -7.40
C ARG A 408 0.05 -9.67 -6.72
N PHE A 409 1.37 -9.65 -6.72
CA PHE A 409 2.17 -8.52 -6.24
C PHE A 409 2.77 -7.81 -7.43
N LEU A 410 2.41 -6.54 -7.64
CA LEU A 410 2.79 -5.79 -8.82
C LEU A 410 3.44 -4.45 -8.45
N VAL A 411 4.63 -4.23 -8.97
CA VAL A 411 5.35 -2.97 -8.94
C VAL A 411 4.58 -1.95 -9.76
N ASP A 412 4.41 -0.77 -9.17
CA ASP A 412 3.83 0.39 -9.84
C ASP A 412 4.51 0.70 -11.19
N ARG A 413 3.73 1.16 -12.18
CA ARG A 413 4.21 1.41 -13.54
C ARG A 413 5.28 2.47 -13.64
N PHE A 414 5.29 3.45 -12.76
CA PHE A 414 6.30 4.51 -12.80
C PHE A 414 7.60 4.04 -12.18
N HIS A 415 7.52 3.16 -11.19
CA HIS A 415 8.69 2.63 -10.49
C HIS A 415 9.34 1.43 -11.18
N SER A 416 8.65 0.74 -12.10
CA SER A 416 9.13 -0.49 -12.73
C SER A 416 10.52 -0.41 -13.40
N HIS A 417 10.97 0.77 -13.82
CA HIS A 417 12.31 0.97 -14.41
C HIS A 417 13.46 0.82 -13.40
N ASN A 418 13.19 1.05 -12.12
CA ASN A 418 14.15 0.87 -11.03
C ASN A 418 14.33 -0.60 -10.63
N HIS A 419 13.44 -1.48 -11.10
CA HIS A 419 13.43 -2.90 -10.76
C HIS A 419 14.10 -3.71 -11.86
N LYS A 420 15.44 -3.74 -11.87
CA LYS A 420 16.21 -4.35 -12.97
C LYS A 420 16.43 -5.86 -12.83
N SER A 421 16.58 -6.35 -11.61
CA SER A 421 17.01 -7.74 -11.34
C SER A 421 15.88 -8.68 -10.92
N CYS A 422 14.77 -8.15 -10.42
CA CYS A 422 13.59 -8.95 -10.06
C CYS A 422 12.66 -9.11 -11.26
N SER A 423 11.77 -10.10 -11.13
CA SER A 423 11.02 -10.57 -12.28
C SER A 423 10.13 -9.56 -12.95
N HIS A 424 10.13 -9.63 -14.28
CA HIS A 424 9.15 -8.94 -15.11
C HIS A 424 7.72 -9.30 -14.73
N SER A 425 7.46 -10.50 -14.19
CA SER A 425 6.11 -10.91 -13.77
C SER A 425 5.57 -10.13 -12.58
N LEU A 426 6.44 -9.41 -11.87
CA LEU A 426 6.09 -8.48 -10.80
C LEU A 426 5.87 -7.07 -11.33
N ARG A 427 6.00 -6.78 -12.63
CA ARG A 427 5.83 -5.42 -13.17
C ARG A 427 4.43 -5.29 -13.74
N LEU A 428 3.65 -4.32 -13.27
CA LEU A 428 2.30 -4.09 -13.79
C LEU A 428 2.30 -3.82 -15.31
N ARG A 429 3.35 -3.17 -15.84
CA ARG A 429 3.53 -2.94 -17.29
C ARG A 429 3.56 -4.22 -18.12
N SER A 430 3.98 -5.35 -17.55
CA SER A 430 4.00 -6.62 -18.28
C SER A 430 2.60 -7.14 -18.59
N TYR A 431 1.55 -6.62 -17.94
CA TYR A 431 0.16 -7.05 -18.10
C TYR A 431 -0.68 -6.10 -18.97
N GLU A 432 -0.06 -5.25 -19.80
CA GLU A 432 -0.76 -4.29 -20.67
C GLU A 432 -1.68 -4.95 -21.72
N SER A 433 -1.44 -6.23 -22.04
CA SER A 433 -2.31 -7.02 -22.92
C SER A 433 -3.67 -7.39 -22.30
N ASP A 434 -3.78 -7.34 -20.98
CA ASP A 434 -5.03 -7.54 -20.25
C ASP A 434 -5.71 -6.17 -20.04
N PRO A 435 -6.87 -5.91 -20.67
CA PRO A 435 -7.57 -4.63 -20.54
C PRO A 435 -7.86 -4.24 -19.08
N LEU A 436 -8.16 -5.21 -18.22
CA LEU A 436 -8.46 -4.97 -16.81
C LEU A 436 -7.22 -4.55 -16.02
N MET A 437 -6.05 -5.12 -16.35
CA MET A 437 -4.79 -4.74 -15.73
C MET A 437 -4.26 -3.43 -16.33
N ALA A 438 -4.49 -3.22 -17.63
CA ALA A 438 -4.14 -2.04 -18.39
C ALA A 438 -4.86 -0.78 -17.89
N CYS A 439 -6.09 -0.90 -17.36
CA CYS A 439 -6.82 0.23 -16.79
C CYS A 439 -6.53 0.50 -15.30
N ILE A 440 -5.71 -0.32 -14.63
CA ILE A 440 -5.36 -0.08 -13.21
C ILE A 440 -4.58 1.23 -13.10
N ASN A 441 -5.19 2.22 -12.46
CA ASN A 441 -4.52 3.43 -12.01
C ASN A 441 -3.61 3.12 -10.82
N SER A 442 -2.36 2.75 -11.12
CA SER A 442 -1.33 2.50 -10.12
C SER A 442 -0.80 3.77 -9.44
N GLN A 443 -1.17 4.96 -9.94
CA GLN A 443 -0.79 6.26 -9.37
C GLN A 443 -1.82 6.83 -8.40
N SER A 444 -2.88 6.08 -8.05
CA SER A 444 -3.93 6.57 -7.15
C SER A 444 -3.37 7.11 -5.82
N CYS A 445 -2.35 6.46 -5.25
CA CYS A 445 -1.63 6.98 -4.09
C CYS A 445 -0.82 8.24 -4.42
N GLU A 446 0.02 8.25 -5.47
CA GLU A 446 0.86 9.41 -5.81
C GLU A 446 0.03 10.67 -6.11
N GLN A 447 -1.10 10.52 -6.80
CA GLN A 447 -2.06 11.60 -7.04
C GLN A 447 -2.66 12.15 -5.74
N THR A 448 -2.84 11.30 -4.74
CA THR A 448 -3.35 11.67 -3.41
C THR A 448 -2.26 12.28 -2.55
N ASN A 449 -1.05 11.72 -2.61
CA ASN A 449 0.17 12.26 -2.01
C ASN A 449 0.40 13.71 -2.43
N SER A 450 0.23 14.01 -3.72
CA SER A 450 0.36 15.37 -4.21
C SER A 450 -0.59 16.37 -3.56
N LEU A 451 -1.83 15.95 -3.24
CA LEU A 451 -2.77 16.79 -2.50
C LEU A 451 -2.32 16.96 -1.04
N LEU A 452 -1.89 15.88 -0.40
CA LEU A 452 -1.49 15.88 1.01
C LEU A 452 -0.22 16.71 1.25
N ARG A 453 0.71 16.78 0.28
CA ARG A 453 1.95 17.56 0.39
C ARG A 453 1.72 19.03 0.78
N HIS A 454 0.59 19.63 0.40
CA HIS A 454 0.24 21.01 0.80
C HIS A 454 0.08 21.18 2.32
N LEU A 455 -0.24 20.11 3.05
CA LEU A 455 -0.39 20.12 4.50
C LEU A 455 0.96 20.02 5.24
N GLY A 456 2.05 19.71 4.53
CA GLY A 456 3.37 19.40 5.10
C GLY A 456 3.96 20.51 5.97
N ASN A 457 3.57 21.77 5.75
CA ASN A 457 4.02 22.91 6.55
C ASN A 457 3.31 23.03 7.92
N SER A 458 2.09 22.50 8.03
CA SER A 458 1.23 22.67 9.21
C SER A 458 1.26 21.44 10.13
N LEU A 459 1.24 20.25 9.54
CA LEU A 459 1.12 18.97 10.25
C LEU A 459 2.22 18.68 11.28
N PRO A 460 3.51 18.99 11.03
CA PRO A 460 4.58 18.64 11.97
C PRO A 460 4.39 19.19 13.39
N PHE A 461 3.68 20.32 13.52
CA PHE A 461 3.49 21.04 14.78
C PHE A 461 2.18 20.69 15.50
N MET A 462 1.39 19.76 14.95
CA MET A 462 0.14 19.33 15.55
C MET A 462 0.38 18.27 16.64
N SER A 463 -0.62 18.10 17.52
CA SER A 463 -0.69 16.90 18.37
C SER A 463 -1.13 15.71 17.52
N LEU A 464 -0.82 14.48 17.94
CA LEU A 464 -1.18 13.27 17.19
C LEU A 464 -2.68 13.22 16.85
N ALA A 465 -3.56 13.47 17.81
CA ALA A 465 -5.01 13.47 17.57
C ALA A 465 -5.43 14.46 16.48
N ARG A 466 -4.86 15.67 16.47
CA ARG A 466 -5.14 16.70 15.45
C ARG A 466 -4.56 16.32 14.09
N TYR A 467 -3.36 15.75 14.09
CA TYR A 467 -2.72 15.26 12.88
C TYR A 467 -3.59 14.18 12.22
N ILE A 468 -4.01 13.15 12.96
CA ILE A 468 -4.88 12.08 12.46
C ILE A 468 -6.18 12.67 11.90
N LYS A 469 -6.87 13.52 12.66
CA LYS A 469 -8.12 14.16 12.23
C LYS A 469 -7.95 15.05 10.98
N THR A 470 -6.83 15.74 10.86
CA THR A 470 -6.54 16.58 9.67
C THR A 470 -6.32 15.70 8.44
N ILE A 471 -5.54 14.62 8.55
CA ILE A 471 -5.36 13.66 7.45
C ILE A 471 -6.69 13.00 7.09
N GLN A 472 -7.49 12.60 8.09
CA GLN A 472 -8.82 12.03 7.86
C GLN A 472 -9.71 12.98 7.06
N LEU A 473 -9.78 14.25 7.48
CA LEU A 473 -10.56 15.28 6.79
C LEU A 473 -10.12 15.45 5.34
N SER A 474 -8.81 15.61 5.11
CA SER A 474 -8.26 15.79 3.77
C SER A 474 -8.52 14.59 2.86
N LEU A 475 -8.36 13.37 3.37
CA LEU A 475 -8.65 12.15 2.61
C LEU A 475 -10.14 11.98 2.34
N SER A 476 -11.02 12.34 3.27
CA SER A 476 -12.48 12.19 3.12
C SER A 476 -13.11 13.08 2.03
N ARG A 477 -12.35 14.07 1.55
CA ARG A 477 -12.76 15.02 0.51
C ARG A 477 -12.26 14.64 -0.89
N ASN A 478 -11.46 13.58 -0.99
CA ASN A 478 -10.97 13.00 -2.25
C ASN A 478 -11.99 11.97 -2.75
#